data_AF-K0CE72-F1
#
_entry.id   AF-K0CE72-F1
#
_cell.length_a   1.000
_cell.length_b   1.000
_cell.length_c   1.000
_cell.angle_alpha   90.00
_cell.angle_beta   90.00
_cell.angle_gamma   90.00
#
_symmetry.space_group_name_H-M   'P 1'
#
loop_
_entity.id
_entity.type
_entity.pdbx_description
1 polymer ?
#
loop_
_entity_poly.entity_id
_entity_poly.type
_entity_poly.pdbx_seq_one_letter_code
_entity_poly.pdbx_strand_id
1 'polypeptide(L)'
;MTSPEFSGVFRKLRELFGVREERPPIVDRPTDLELPWAPGAENTIQDMLDSLGFPWRASCQELIDRFGLVRHPAYDWEQSPIMPCPLALDGLLYPVSPQIFRTPSRNQVPLWFSGNVWIKTDPLANLRHAHRRITELLGPAPIGVRNNTVSSIWRAGPARISLTVWPPKLQPPGWNGSIPAHERDRRLKTACSIYIEPGYRRPMSVQEREWLRRFTPLDEVRGVVPASTLDALWASAPDDYSQDFVCLPPLDQDNFLGRIGLSSEHEALIVCARQLHIIPVERIVALRLQKLRPAKGGGGASLSLIFQTSAGAERESGISGCFGDMDALDDLASHLSKTLNRPLQVPEPQYDC
;
A
#
# COMPACT_ATOMS: atom_id res chain seq x y z
N MET A 1 9.04 23.92 -32.62
CA MET A 1 8.45 25.08 -31.93
C MET A 1 6.97 25.09 -32.29
N THR A 2 5.97 24.94 -31.44
CA THR A 2 5.77 25.05 -29.99
C THR A 2 4.47 24.30 -29.68
N SER A 3 4.43 23.43 -28.67
CA SER A 3 3.24 22.62 -28.31
C SER A 3 2.21 23.43 -27.49
N PRO A 4 0.91 23.43 -27.84
CA PRO A 4 -0.11 24.29 -27.23
C PRO A 4 -1.05 23.60 -26.21
N GLU A 5 -0.53 22.96 -25.14
CA GLU A 5 -1.41 22.38 -24.08
C GLU A 5 -1.00 22.69 -22.62
N PHE A 6 0.01 23.53 -22.37
CA PHE A 6 0.47 23.84 -21.00
C PHE A 6 -0.31 24.97 -20.29
N SER A 7 -1.32 25.59 -20.92
CA SER A 7 -1.83 26.90 -20.46
C SER A 7 -2.94 26.88 -19.39
N GLY A 8 -3.68 25.79 -19.23
CA GLY A 8 -4.87 25.74 -18.34
C GLY A 8 -4.52 25.58 -16.86
N VAL A 9 -3.66 24.62 -16.53
CA VAL A 9 -3.30 24.31 -15.14
C VAL A 9 -2.35 25.34 -14.57
N PHE A 10 -1.35 25.78 -15.33
CA PHE A 10 -0.42 26.82 -14.87
C PHE A 10 -1.13 28.15 -14.60
N ARG A 11 -2.12 28.52 -15.42
CA ARG A 11 -2.98 29.70 -15.22
C ARG A 11 -3.83 29.55 -13.95
N LYS A 12 -4.55 28.44 -13.79
CA LYS A 12 -5.36 28.17 -12.60
C LYS A 12 -4.51 28.14 -11.32
N LEU A 13 -3.27 27.63 -11.38
CA LEU A 13 -2.36 27.60 -10.24
C LEU A 13 -1.74 28.96 -9.93
N ARG A 14 -1.37 29.76 -10.93
CA ARG A 14 -0.93 31.15 -10.73
C ARG A 14 -2.06 31.99 -10.13
N GLU A 15 -3.28 31.86 -10.63
CA GLU A 15 -4.47 32.55 -10.15
C GLU A 15 -4.83 32.14 -8.71
N LEU A 16 -4.77 30.84 -8.38
CA LEU A 16 -5.15 30.35 -7.06
C LEU A 16 -4.08 30.59 -5.99
N PHE A 17 -2.80 30.61 -6.35
CA PHE A 17 -1.69 30.50 -5.39
C PHE A 17 -0.54 31.49 -5.55
N GLY A 18 -0.55 32.39 -6.54
CA GLY A 18 0.45 33.45 -6.67
C GLY A 18 1.90 32.94 -6.78
N VAL A 19 2.13 31.92 -7.62
CA VAL A 19 3.44 31.27 -7.77
C VAL A 19 4.46 32.25 -8.37
N ARG A 20 5.47 32.65 -7.58
CA ARG A 20 6.67 33.38 -8.02
C ARG A 20 7.74 32.40 -8.55
N GLU A 21 8.57 32.86 -9.50
CA GLU A 21 9.54 32.07 -10.27
C GLU A 21 10.65 31.39 -9.45
N GLU A 22 10.91 31.82 -8.22
CA GLU A 22 11.93 31.25 -7.33
C GLU A 22 11.51 29.93 -6.63
N ARG A 23 10.38 29.33 -7.03
CA ARG A 23 9.81 28.14 -6.37
C ARG A 23 9.81 26.96 -7.34
N PRO A 24 10.01 25.71 -6.86
CA PRO A 24 9.92 24.54 -7.73
C PRO A 24 8.60 24.55 -8.52
N PRO A 25 8.64 24.29 -9.84
CA PRO A 25 7.49 24.42 -10.70
C PRO A 25 6.40 23.43 -10.29
N ILE A 26 5.14 23.91 -10.23
CA ILE A 26 3.98 23.05 -10.01
C ILE A 26 3.51 22.52 -11.37
N VAL A 27 3.40 21.19 -11.51
CA VAL A 27 3.09 20.50 -12.76
C VAL A 27 1.67 19.91 -12.72
N ASP A 28 0.99 19.82 -13.87
CA ASP A 28 -0.25 19.05 -13.99
C ASP A 28 0.06 17.56 -14.05
N ARG A 29 -0.65 16.73 -13.28
CA ARG A 29 -0.42 15.27 -13.20
C ARG A 29 1.08 14.94 -13.03
N PRO A 30 1.71 15.35 -11.91
CA PRO A 30 3.13 15.12 -11.70
C PRO A 30 3.40 13.61 -11.76
N THR A 31 4.44 13.22 -12.48
CA THR A 31 5.00 11.87 -12.36
C THR A 31 5.70 11.75 -11.02
N ASP A 32 5.66 10.58 -10.41
CA ASP A 32 6.47 10.28 -9.23
C ASP A 32 7.96 10.47 -9.58
N LEU A 33 8.77 10.97 -8.64
CA LEU A 33 10.22 10.91 -8.78
C LEU A 33 10.65 9.46 -8.53
N GLU A 34 11.03 8.76 -9.58
CA GLU A 34 11.68 7.45 -9.47
C GLU A 34 13.13 7.64 -9.03
N LEU A 35 13.43 7.11 -7.84
CA LEU A 35 14.74 7.08 -7.24
C LEU A 35 15.46 5.77 -7.60
N PRO A 36 16.79 5.71 -7.47
CA PRO A 36 17.54 4.47 -7.69
C PRO A 36 17.04 3.33 -6.80
N TRP A 37 16.81 2.18 -7.44
CA TRP A 37 16.54 0.91 -6.79
C TRP A 37 16.83 -0.24 -7.76
N ALA A 38 17.10 -1.45 -7.23
CA ALA A 38 17.14 -2.66 -8.04
C ALA A 38 16.65 -3.89 -7.24
N PRO A 39 16.10 -4.91 -7.92
CA PRO A 39 15.75 -6.19 -7.29
C PRO A 39 16.91 -6.77 -6.46
N GLY A 40 16.64 -7.10 -5.20
CA GLY A 40 17.64 -7.71 -4.29
C GLY A 40 18.83 -6.82 -3.91
N ALA A 41 18.78 -5.53 -4.22
CA ALA A 41 19.85 -4.58 -3.95
C ALA A 41 19.31 -3.31 -3.23
N GLU A 42 20.11 -2.24 -3.27
CA GLU A 42 19.83 -0.94 -2.66
C GLU A 42 18.46 -0.39 -3.06
N ASN A 43 17.81 0.28 -2.11
CA ASN A 43 16.56 0.99 -2.29
C ASN A 43 16.70 2.33 -1.57
N THR A 44 16.82 3.40 -2.34
CA THR A 44 17.19 4.73 -1.81
C THR A 44 16.29 5.19 -0.66
N ILE A 45 14.98 4.87 -0.69
CA ILE A 45 14.07 5.23 0.40
C ILE A 45 14.35 4.40 1.64
N GLN A 46 14.51 3.08 1.49
CA GLN A 46 14.80 2.18 2.60
C GLN A 46 16.16 2.48 3.23
N ASP A 47 17.18 2.74 2.40
CA ASP A 47 18.53 3.10 2.84
C ASP A 47 18.53 4.44 3.60
N MET A 48 17.74 5.42 3.12
CA MET A 48 17.52 6.67 3.83
C MET A 48 16.86 6.44 5.19
N LEU A 49 15.79 5.63 5.25
CA LEU A 49 15.13 5.31 6.52
C LEU A 49 16.08 4.60 7.50
N ASP A 50 16.93 3.70 7.01
CA ASP A 50 17.95 3.02 7.79
C ASP A 50 19.00 3.99 8.33
N SER A 51 19.51 4.90 7.50
CA SER A 51 20.51 5.91 7.88
C SER A 51 20.01 6.85 8.99
N LEU A 52 18.71 7.11 9.04
CA LEU A 52 18.06 7.92 10.06
C LEU A 52 17.71 7.12 11.32
N GLY A 53 17.88 5.79 11.32
CA GLY A 53 17.42 4.92 12.40
C GLY A 53 15.89 4.86 12.52
N PHE A 54 15.17 5.10 11.43
CA PHE A 54 13.71 5.01 11.39
C PHE A 54 13.30 3.53 11.50
N PRO A 55 12.42 3.14 12.44
CA PRO A 55 12.14 1.74 12.77
C PRO A 55 11.14 1.09 11.78
N TRP A 56 11.35 1.21 10.48
CA TRP A 56 10.37 0.78 9.46
C TRP A 56 10.25 -0.73 9.29
N ARG A 57 11.23 -1.51 9.76
CA ARG A 57 11.18 -2.99 9.80
C ARG A 57 10.64 -3.54 11.13
N ALA A 58 10.41 -2.68 12.12
CA ALA A 58 9.91 -3.11 13.41
C ALA A 58 8.44 -3.52 13.30
N SER A 59 8.10 -4.63 13.95
CA SER A 59 6.72 -5.04 14.13
C SER A 59 5.94 -4.01 14.94
N CYS A 60 4.61 -4.01 14.79
CA CYS A 60 3.71 -3.19 15.60
C CYS A 60 3.95 -3.37 17.11
N GLN A 61 4.26 -4.59 17.57
CA GLN A 61 4.55 -4.90 18.98
C GLN A 61 5.86 -4.25 19.43
N GLU A 62 6.94 -4.38 18.64
CA GLU A 62 8.21 -3.72 18.95
C GLU A 62 8.07 -2.19 18.99
N LEU A 63 7.26 -1.63 18.10
CA LEU A 63 6.94 -0.20 18.12
C LEU A 63 6.16 0.20 19.38
N ILE A 64 5.16 -0.59 19.78
CA ILE A 64 4.42 -0.38 21.03
C ILE A 64 5.36 -0.46 22.23
N ASP A 65 6.24 -1.46 22.29
CA ASP A 65 7.16 -1.66 23.41
C ASP A 65 8.16 -0.50 23.51
N ARG A 66 8.57 0.06 22.37
CA ARG A 66 9.55 1.16 22.30
C ARG A 66 8.93 2.55 22.50
N PHE A 67 7.76 2.81 21.95
CA PHE A 67 7.16 4.16 21.86
C PHE A 67 5.79 4.28 22.54
N GLY A 68 5.27 3.18 23.07
CA GLY A 68 3.93 3.11 23.67
C GLY A 68 2.82 3.03 22.64
N LEU A 69 1.61 2.75 23.15
CA LEU A 69 0.35 2.78 22.41
C LEU A 69 -0.51 3.92 22.95
N VAL A 70 -0.92 4.83 22.07
CA VAL A 70 -1.79 5.96 22.43
C VAL A 70 -2.93 6.10 21.43
N ARG A 71 -3.99 6.82 21.82
CA ARG A 71 -5.06 7.20 20.89
C ARG A 71 -4.70 8.53 20.22
N HIS A 72 -4.86 8.60 18.90
CA HIS A 72 -4.57 9.83 18.16
C HIS A 72 -5.57 10.92 18.53
N PRO A 73 -5.14 12.13 18.95
CA PRO A 73 -6.04 13.17 19.46
C PRO A 73 -7.12 13.63 18.47
N ALA A 74 -6.79 13.76 17.18
CA ALA A 74 -7.77 14.11 16.13
C ALA A 74 -8.54 12.92 15.54
N TYR A 75 -7.90 11.78 15.24
CA TYR A 75 -8.54 10.66 14.52
C TYR A 75 -9.14 9.58 15.43
N ASP A 76 -8.80 9.54 16.72
CA ASP A 76 -9.28 8.58 17.74
C ASP A 76 -8.93 7.09 17.48
N TRP A 77 -8.09 6.81 16.47
CA TRP A 77 -7.49 5.49 16.24
C TRP A 77 -6.33 5.22 17.22
N GLU A 78 -5.89 3.97 17.34
CA GLU A 78 -4.68 3.61 18.09
C GLU A 78 -3.43 3.79 17.22
N GLN A 79 -2.35 4.32 17.81
CA GLN A 79 -1.09 4.59 17.12
C GLN A 79 0.11 4.44 18.07
N SER A 80 1.29 4.27 17.48
CA SER A 80 2.56 4.26 18.20
C SER A 80 3.47 5.40 17.70
N PRO A 81 3.48 6.57 18.37
CA PRO A 81 4.15 7.77 17.89
C PRO A 81 5.67 7.67 17.99
N ILE A 82 6.36 7.72 16.84
CA ILE A 82 7.82 7.63 16.79
C ILE A 82 8.42 8.96 17.27
N MET A 83 8.99 8.95 18.47
CA MET A 83 9.51 10.14 19.14
C MET A 83 10.93 9.90 19.70
N PRO A 84 11.88 10.82 19.47
CA PRO A 84 11.80 11.96 18.54
C PRO A 84 11.65 11.48 17.08
N CYS A 85 11.00 12.28 16.22
CA CYS A 85 10.81 11.92 14.82
C CYS A 85 12.15 11.94 14.06
N PRO A 86 12.64 10.80 13.53
CA PRO A 86 13.95 10.72 12.88
C PRO A 86 14.08 11.58 11.62
N LEU A 87 12.95 11.89 10.96
CA LEU A 87 12.94 12.76 9.79
C LEU A 87 13.25 14.22 10.11
N ALA A 88 13.30 14.62 11.39
CA ALA A 88 13.53 16.00 11.82
C ALA A 88 12.60 17.00 11.10
N LEU A 89 11.32 16.65 10.98
CA LEU A 89 10.30 17.50 10.37
C LEU A 89 9.77 18.50 11.39
N ASP A 90 10.05 19.78 11.16
CA ASP A 90 9.46 20.85 11.94
C ASP A 90 7.96 21.00 11.64
N GLY A 91 7.20 21.50 12.63
CA GLY A 91 5.76 21.76 12.49
C GLY A 91 4.88 20.51 12.46
N LEU A 92 5.37 19.34 12.88
CA LEU A 92 4.53 18.17 13.09
C LEU A 92 3.43 18.47 14.11
N LEU A 93 2.17 18.39 13.68
CA LEU A 93 0.99 18.49 14.56
C LEU A 93 0.93 17.31 15.53
N TYR A 94 1.28 16.14 15.02
CA TYR A 94 1.40 14.88 15.74
C TYR A 94 2.64 14.15 15.21
N PRO A 95 3.32 13.35 16.05
CA PRO A 95 4.47 12.56 15.62
C PRO A 95 4.13 11.64 14.45
N VAL A 96 5.13 11.31 13.63
CA VAL A 96 4.97 10.28 12.60
C VAL A 96 4.71 8.94 13.29
N SER A 97 3.66 8.24 12.88
CA SER A 97 3.25 6.99 13.50
C SER A 97 2.59 6.05 12.50
N PRO A 98 2.74 4.73 12.66
CA PRO A 98 1.83 3.80 12.02
C PRO A 98 0.46 3.87 12.69
N GLN A 99 -0.58 3.62 11.92
CA GLN A 99 -1.89 3.29 12.47
C GLN A 99 -1.85 1.82 12.95
N ILE A 100 -2.12 1.58 14.23
CA ILE A 100 -2.07 0.25 14.86
C ILE A 100 -3.49 -0.38 14.91
N PHE A 101 -4.41 0.10 14.08
CA PHE A 101 -5.82 -0.29 14.15
C PHE A 101 -5.99 -1.78 13.98
N ARG A 102 -6.65 -2.44 14.97
CA ARG A 102 -7.28 -3.77 14.90
C ARG A 102 -6.61 -4.77 13.92
N THR A 103 -5.29 -4.78 13.90
CA THR A 103 -4.50 -5.72 13.10
C THR A 103 -4.56 -7.04 13.87
N PRO A 104 -4.83 -8.19 13.21
CA PRO A 104 -4.79 -9.49 13.88
C PRO A 104 -3.46 -9.81 14.54
N SER A 105 -2.36 -9.20 14.11
CA SER A 105 -1.05 -9.52 14.65
C SER A 105 -0.25 -8.25 14.87
N ARG A 106 -0.08 -7.90 16.15
CA ARG A 106 0.97 -6.97 16.58
C ARG A 106 2.37 -7.41 16.11
N ASN A 107 2.51 -8.66 15.67
CA ASN A 107 3.74 -9.23 15.13
C ASN A 107 4.04 -8.81 13.67
N GLN A 108 3.13 -8.10 12.98
CA GLN A 108 3.33 -7.61 11.62
C GLN A 108 4.03 -6.26 11.57
N VAL A 109 4.70 -5.98 10.46
CA VAL A 109 5.37 -4.69 10.20
C VAL A 109 4.35 -3.71 9.60
N PRO A 110 4.29 -2.44 10.06
CA PRO A 110 3.37 -1.48 9.47
C PRO A 110 3.59 -1.30 7.97
N LEU A 111 2.50 -1.35 7.18
CA LEU A 111 2.54 -1.04 5.75
C LEU A 111 2.90 0.39 5.46
N TRP A 112 2.49 1.29 6.36
CA TRP A 112 2.72 2.71 6.22
C TRP A 112 2.78 3.42 7.56
N PHE A 113 3.45 4.55 7.55
CA PHE A 113 3.52 5.53 8.62
C PHE A 113 2.95 6.85 8.11
N SER A 114 2.27 7.60 8.97
CA SER A 114 1.76 8.92 8.60
C SER A 114 2.05 9.98 9.63
N GLY A 115 2.10 11.23 9.16
CA GLY A 115 2.19 12.43 9.99
C GLY A 115 1.55 13.62 9.30
N ASN A 116 1.38 14.72 10.03
CA ASN A 116 0.81 15.95 9.49
C ASN A 116 1.67 17.14 9.89
N VAL A 117 2.18 17.89 8.91
CA VAL A 117 2.97 19.11 9.10
C VAL A 117 2.11 20.34 8.89
N TRP A 118 2.15 21.27 9.85
CA TRP A 118 1.47 22.54 9.78
C TRP A 118 2.33 23.65 10.37
N ILE A 119 2.63 24.65 9.53
CA ILE A 119 3.35 25.86 9.93
C ILE A 119 2.48 27.12 9.79
N LYS A 120 1.47 27.10 8.90
CA LYS A 120 0.48 28.17 8.74
C LYS A 120 -0.75 27.70 7.97
N THR A 121 -1.75 28.56 7.84
CA THR A 121 -3.02 28.29 7.15
C THR A 121 -2.90 28.12 5.62
N ASP A 122 -1.75 28.41 5.02
CA ASP A 122 -1.51 28.19 3.59
C ASP A 122 -1.07 26.73 3.34
N PRO A 123 -1.93 25.88 2.72
CA PRO A 123 -1.61 24.47 2.50
C PRO A 123 -0.38 24.28 1.61
N LEU A 124 -0.15 25.14 0.61
CA LEU A 124 1.04 25.01 -0.23
C LEU A 124 2.31 25.38 0.52
N ALA A 125 2.24 26.27 1.51
CA ALA A 125 3.39 26.53 2.34
C ALA A 125 3.72 25.37 3.27
N ASN A 126 2.71 24.68 3.82
CA ASN A 126 2.91 23.47 4.61
C ASN A 126 3.54 22.36 3.75
N LEU A 127 3.02 22.16 2.52
CA LEU A 127 3.60 21.19 1.58
C LEU A 127 5.04 21.55 1.23
N ARG A 128 5.32 22.81 0.86
CA ARG A 128 6.69 23.26 0.55
C ARG A 128 7.63 23.13 1.74
N HIS A 129 7.13 23.35 2.94
CA HIS A 129 7.93 23.20 4.16
C HIS A 129 8.38 21.74 4.35
N ALA A 130 7.46 20.79 4.32
CA ALA A 130 7.79 19.36 4.38
C ALA A 130 8.63 18.91 3.18
N HIS A 131 8.32 19.42 1.98
CA HIS A 131 9.02 19.11 0.73
C HIS A 131 10.50 19.47 0.77
N ARG A 132 10.87 20.61 1.35
CA ARG A 132 12.29 20.99 1.51
C ARG A 132 13.07 19.93 2.29
N ARG A 133 12.51 19.46 3.41
CA ARG A 133 13.19 18.46 4.24
C ARG A 133 13.34 17.12 3.53
N ILE A 134 12.31 16.65 2.84
CA ILE A 134 12.42 15.39 2.07
C ILE A 134 13.34 15.57 0.86
N THR A 135 13.39 16.75 0.26
CA THR A 135 14.33 17.09 -0.84
C THR A 135 15.78 17.05 -0.39
N GLU A 136 16.11 17.49 0.83
CA GLU A 136 17.45 17.36 1.39
C GLU A 136 17.88 15.90 1.53
N LEU A 137 16.94 14.98 1.76
CA LEU A 137 17.20 13.57 1.99
C LEU A 137 17.24 12.75 0.68
N LEU A 138 16.37 13.06 -0.28
CA LEU A 138 16.11 12.22 -1.46
C LEU A 138 16.22 12.95 -2.80
N GLY A 139 16.56 14.24 -2.79
CA GLY A 139 16.54 15.09 -3.98
C GLY A 139 15.13 15.60 -4.34
N PRO A 140 15.03 16.54 -5.30
CA PRO A 140 13.80 17.28 -5.57
C PRO A 140 12.79 16.47 -6.39
N ALA A 141 11.65 16.11 -5.78
CA ALA A 141 10.51 15.57 -6.52
C ALA A 141 9.59 16.68 -7.07
N PRO A 142 8.92 16.45 -8.21
CA PRO A 142 7.97 17.42 -8.75
C PRO A 142 6.76 17.55 -7.83
N ILE A 143 6.36 18.80 -7.58
CA ILE A 143 5.08 19.11 -6.94
C ILE A 143 4.06 19.25 -8.07
N GLY A 144 2.89 18.64 -7.92
CA GLY A 144 1.85 18.82 -8.90
C GLY A 144 0.45 18.55 -8.41
N VAL A 145 -0.50 18.77 -9.30
CA VAL A 145 -1.93 18.76 -8.97
C VAL A 145 -2.63 17.62 -9.69
N ARG A 146 -3.45 16.88 -8.94
CA ARG A 146 -4.35 15.85 -9.48
C ARG A 146 -5.72 16.03 -8.83
N ASN A 147 -6.72 16.33 -9.64
CA ASN A 147 -8.08 16.62 -9.19
C ASN A 147 -8.12 17.77 -8.16
N ASN A 148 -8.54 17.48 -6.93
CA ASN A 148 -8.65 18.41 -5.81
C ASN A 148 -7.43 18.36 -4.86
N THR A 149 -6.35 17.70 -5.27
CA THR A 149 -5.21 17.35 -4.42
C THR A 149 -3.91 17.89 -5.02
N VAL A 150 -3.03 18.42 -4.17
CA VAL A 150 -1.66 18.77 -4.55
C VAL A 150 -0.71 17.84 -3.83
N SER A 151 0.20 17.21 -4.57
CA SER A 151 1.11 16.22 -4.02
C SER A 151 2.52 16.30 -4.59
N SER A 152 3.46 15.71 -3.86
CA SER A 152 4.82 15.41 -4.30
C SER A 152 5.17 14.01 -3.84
N ILE A 153 5.71 13.18 -4.73
CA ILE A 153 5.89 11.75 -4.49
C ILE A 153 7.32 11.35 -4.88
N TRP A 154 7.97 10.62 -3.99
CA TRP A 154 9.21 9.89 -4.23
C TRP A 154 8.89 8.40 -4.23
N ARG A 155 9.43 7.65 -5.18
CA ARG A 155 9.24 6.22 -5.31
C ARG A 155 10.58 5.53 -5.54
N ALA A 156 10.78 4.38 -4.90
CA ALA A 156 11.91 3.49 -5.11
C ALA A 156 11.37 2.06 -5.06
N GLY A 157 11.05 1.49 -6.22
CA GLY A 157 10.43 0.16 -6.32
C GLY A 157 9.13 0.07 -5.50
N PRO A 158 9.07 -0.81 -4.46
CA PRO A 158 7.89 -0.96 -3.61
C PRO A 158 7.75 0.13 -2.55
N ALA A 159 8.80 0.92 -2.30
CA ALA A 159 8.83 1.96 -1.30
C ALA A 159 8.37 3.31 -1.88
N ARG A 160 7.67 4.09 -1.07
CA ARG A 160 7.11 5.38 -1.47
C ARG A 160 7.05 6.35 -0.30
N ILE A 161 7.35 7.62 -0.57
CA ILE A 161 7.05 8.75 0.32
C ILE A 161 6.16 9.72 -0.44
N SER A 162 5.05 10.12 0.15
CA SER A 162 4.17 11.12 -0.43
C SER A 162 3.85 12.26 0.53
N LEU A 163 3.86 13.46 -0.03
CA LEU A 163 3.41 14.69 0.62
C LEU A 163 2.13 15.13 -0.07
N THR A 164 1.08 15.35 0.70
CA THR A 164 -0.25 15.64 0.15
C THR A 164 -0.95 16.76 0.91
N VAL A 165 -1.59 17.67 0.17
CA VAL A 165 -2.53 18.66 0.71
C VAL A 165 -3.79 18.69 -0.13
N TRP A 166 -4.90 19.08 0.50
CA TRP A 166 -6.19 19.32 -0.14
C TRP A 166 -6.57 20.79 -0.01
N PRO A 167 -6.06 21.69 -0.87
CA PRO A 167 -6.32 23.12 -0.72
C PRO A 167 -7.82 23.42 -0.76
N PRO A 168 -8.35 24.25 0.15
CA PRO A 168 -9.77 24.61 0.16
C PRO A 168 -10.27 25.16 -1.17
N LYS A 169 -9.42 25.93 -1.87
CA LYS A 169 -9.73 26.49 -3.19
C LYS A 169 -9.87 25.45 -4.31
N LEU A 170 -9.40 24.22 -4.10
CA LEU A 170 -9.53 23.12 -5.04
C LEU A 170 -10.66 22.15 -4.68
N GLN A 171 -11.33 22.34 -3.52
CA GLN A 171 -12.46 21.52 -3.13
C GLN A 171 -13.73 21.96 -3.86
N PRO A 172 -14.70 21.04 -4.09
CA PRO A 172 -15.97 21.39 -4.72
C PRO A 172 -16.66 22.56 -3.99
N PRO A 173 -17.25 23.53 -4.72
CA PRO A 173 -18.03 24.61 -4.11
C PRO A 173 -19.15 24.05 -3.21
N GLY A 174 -19.26 24.57 -1.99
CA GLY A 174 -20.25 24.08 -1.02
C GLY A 174 -19.88 22.76 -0.33
N TRP A 175 -18.70 22.20 -0.57
CA TRP A 175 -18.20 21.06 0.21
C TRP A 175 -18.04 21.49 1.68
N ASN A 176 -19.00 21.07 2.49
CA ASN A 176 -19.10 21.30 3.92
C ASN A 176 -18.88 20.01 4.71
N GLY A 177 -18.23 19.01 4.11
CA GLY A 177 -18.01 17.70 4.70
C GLY A 177 -17.44 17.86 6.11
N SER A 178 -18.27 17.54 7.11
CA SER A 178 -17.84 17.44 8.50
C SER A 178 -16.88 16.26 8.56
N ILE A 179 -15.59 16.57 8.65
CA ILE A 179 -14.56 15.59 8.96
C ILE A 179 -14.31 15.74 10.47
N PRO A 180 -14.67 14.76 11.31
CA PRO A 180 -14.55 14.87 12.77
C PRO A 180 -13.15 15.28 13.23
N ALA A 181 -12.10 14.80 12.55
CA ALA A 181 -10.72 15.19 12.83
C ALA A 181 -10.47 16.70 12.60
N HIS A 182 -11.06 17.30 11.56
CA HIS A 182 -10.95 18.75 11.29
C HIS A 182 -11.73 19.62 12.28
N GLU A 183 -12.73 19.06 12.96
CA GLU A 183 -13.47 19.72 14.03
C GLU A 183 -12.67 19.70 15.33
N ARG A 184 -12.05 18.57 15.63
CA ARG A 184 -11.16 18.39 16.79
C ARG A 184 -9.87 19.20 16.66
N ASP A 185 -9.26 19.24 15.47
CA ASP A 185 -8.12 20.10 15.15
C ASP A 185 -8.27 20.77 13.78
N ARG A 186 -8.61 22.06 13.79
CA ARG A 186 -8.82 22.85 12.57
C ARG A 186 -7.58 23.00 11.70
N ARG A 187 -6.38 22.84 12.26
CA ARG A 187 -5.12 22.97 11.52
C ARG A 187 -5.00 21.89 10.43
N LEU A 188 -5.55 20.70 10.67
CA LEU A 188 -5.55 19.56 9.75
C LEU A 188 -6.19 19.89 8.39
N LYS A 189 -7.15 20.82 8.33
CA LYS A 189 -7.76 21.28 7.05
C LYS A 189 -6.74 21.78 6.02
N THR A 190 -5.59 22.23 6.49
CA THR A 190 -4.54 22.84 5.66
C THR A 190 -3.18 22.18 5.86
N ALA A 191 -3.05 21.23 6.78
CA ALA A 191 -1.80 20.54 7.05
C ALA A 191 -1.35 19.73 5.83
N CYS A 192 -0.05 19.57 5.67
CA CYS A 192 0.52 18.62 4.73
C CYS A 192 0.56 17.25 5.38
N SER A 193 -0.19 16.31 4.83
CA SER A 193 -0.09 14.91 5.20
C SER A 193 1.16 14.32 4.57
N ILE A 194 1.85 13.49 5.35
CA ILE A 194 3.05 12.76 4.98
C ILE A 194 2.71 11.29 5.13
N TYR A 195 2.94 10.51 4.08
CA TYR A 195 2.85 9.05 4.12
C TYR A 195 4.18 8.44 3.72
N ILE A 196 4.61 7.45 4.48
CA ILE A 196 5.82 6.66 4.24
C ILE A 196 5.36 5.21 4.13
N GLU A 197 5.46 4.66 2.94
CA GLU A 197 5.16 3.25 2.62
C GLU A 197 6.52 2.57 2.39
N PRO A 198 7.08 1.85 3.37
CA PRO A 198 8.45 1.32 3.26
C PRO A 198 8.59 0.19 2.23
N GLY A 199 7.47 -0.40 1.81
CA GLY A 199 7.47 -1.54 0.89
C GLY A 199 8.02 -2.82 1.51
N TYR A 200 7.91 -2.98 2.84
CA TYR A 200 8.42 -4.15 3.55
C TYR A 200 7.77 -5.44 3.06
N ARG A 201 8.60 -6.43 2.76
CA ARG A 201 8.22 -7.82 2.51
C ARG A 201 9.21 -8.68 3.27
N ARG A 202 8.77 -9.80 3.84
CA ARG A 202 9.70 -10.65 4.58
C ARG A 202 10.60 -11.43 3.62
N PRO A 203 11.85 -11.71 4.02
CA PRO A 203 12.67 -12.70 3.35
C PRO A 203 11.97 -14.07 3.35
N MET A 204 12.17 -14.80 2.25
CA MET A 204 11.74 -16.17 2.11
C MET A 204 12.60 -17.09 2.99
N SER A 205 11.97 -18.05 3.68
CA SER A 205 12.70 -19.09 4.41
C SER A 205 13.36 -20.08 3.45
N VAL A 206 14.31 -20.87 3.95
CA VAL A 206 14.94 -21.96 3.16
C VAL A 206 13.89 -22.95 2.67
N GLN A 207 12.89 -23.26 3.49
CA GLN A 207 11.81 -24.18 3.15
C GLN A 207 10.90 -23.62 2.05
N GLU A 208 10.49 -22.36 2.16
CA GLU A 208 9.68 -21.70 1.13
C GLU A 208 10.41 -21.59 -0.20
N ARG A 209 11.73 -21.40 -0.15
CA ARG A 209 12.57 -21.40 -1.34
C ARG A 209 12.56 -22.76 -2.04
N GLU A 210 12.62 -23.85 -1.28
CA GLU A 210 12.49 -25.20 -1.81
C GLU A 210 11.10 -25.48 -2.38
N TRP A 211 10.03 -25.07 -1.70
CA TRP A 211 8.67 -25.17 -2.22
C TRP A 211 8.50 -24.43 -3.54
N LEU A 212 9.04 -23.21 -3.63
CA LEU A 212 8.97 -22.42 -4.85
C LEU A 212 9.75 -23.06 -5.99
N ARG A 213 10.95 -23.60 -5.73
CA ARG A 213 11.75 -24.32 -6.75
C ARG A 213 10.99 -25.51 -7.37
N ARG A 214 10.08 -26.11 -6.60
CA ARG A 214 9.25 -27.26 -7.01
C ARG A 214 7.81 -26.84 -7.37
N PHE A 215 7.62 -25.57 -7.72
CA PHE A 215 6.32 -25.02 -8.08
C PHE A 215 5.76 -25.67 -9.35
N THR A 216 4.54 -26.17 -9.24
CA THR A 216 3.74 -26.69 -10.33
C THR A 216 2.53 -25.79 -10.53
N PRO A 217 2.43 -25.06 -11.66
CA PRO A 217 1.29 -24.19 -11.94
C PRO A 217 0.01 -25.02 -12.13
N LEU A 218 -1.10 -24.49 -11.62
CA LEU A 218 -2.44 -25.07 -11.78
C LEU A 218 -3.33 -24.20 -12.68
N ASP A 219 -3.34 -22.89 -12.46
CA ASP A 219 -4.17 -21.93 -13.22
C ASP A 219 -3.52 -20.53 -13.22
N GLU A 220 -4.11 -19.62 -13.97
CA GLU A 220 -3.78 -18.20 -13.98
C GLU A 220 -4.53 -17.46 -12.87
N VAL A 221 -3.87 -16.46 -12.27
CA VAL A 221 -4.57 -15.50 -11.41
C VAL A 221 -5.42 -14.62 -12.30
N ARG A 222 -6.72 -14.51 -11.97
CA ARG A 222 -7.69 -13.68 -12.68
C ARG A 222 -8.12 -12.50 -11.80
N GLY A 223 -8.74 -11.49 -12.42
CA GLY A 223 -9.41 -10.39 -11.70
C GLY A 223 -8.48 -9.28 -11.23
N VAL A 224 -7.16 -9.45 -11.37
CA VAL A 224 -6.17 -8.40 -11.22
C VAL A 224 -5.16 -8.50 -12.35
N VAL A 225 -4.57 -7.38 -12.78
CA VAL A 225 -3.46 -7.41 -13.72
C VAL A 225 -2.22 -7.92 -12.98
N PRO A 226 -1.71 -9.12 -13.31
CA PRO A 226 -0.55 -9.68 -12.63
C PRO A 226 0.73 -8.94 -13.03
N ALA A 227 1.75 -9.06 -12.19
CA ALA A 227 3.10 -8.66 -12.59
C ALA A 227 3.58 -9.57 -13.73
N SER A 228 3.92 -8.97 -14.89
CA SER A 228 4.39 -9.71 -16.07
C SER A 228 5.89 -10.01 -16.04
N THR A 229 6.65 -9.36 -15.15
CA THR A 229 8.09 -9.55 -14.99
C THR A 229 8.48 -9.56 -13.51
N LEU A 230 9.64 -10.12 -13.19
CA LEU A 230 10.21 -10.04 -11.84
C LEU A 230 10.41 -8.58 -11.42
N ASP A 231 10.91 -7.72 -12.29
CA ASP A 231 11.06 -6.28 -11.99
C ASP A 231 9.73 -5.63 -11.60
N ALA A 232 8.64 -5.92 -12.33
CA ALA A 232 7.31 -5.40 -12.00
C ALA A 232 6.78 -5.94 -10.65
N LEU A 233 7.11 -7.20 -10.34
CA LEU A 233 6.76 -7.82 -9.06
C LEU A 233 7.55 -7.21 -7.90
N TRP A 234 8.84 -6.97 -8.08
CA TRP A 234 9.71 -6.29 -7.12
C TRP A 234 9.31 -4.83 -6.91
N ALA A 235 8.85 -4.15 -7.95
CA ALA A 235 8.38 -2.76 -7.88
C ALA A 235 7.01 -2.59 -7.18
N SER A 236 6.25 -3.67 -6.97
CA SER A 236 4.88 -3.56 -6.45
C SER A 236 4.84 -3.35 -4.94
N ALA A 237 4.00 -2.44 -4.44
CA ALA A 237 3.84 -2.28 -2.99
C ALA A 237 3.10 -3.48 -2.37
N PRO A 238 3.43 -3.88 -1.12
CA PRO A 238 2.66 -4.87 -0.36
C PRO A 238 1.25 -4.36 -0.02
N ASP A 239 0.30 -5.27 0.17
CA ASP A 239 -1.06 -4.99 0.62
C ASP A 239 -1.32 -5.59 2.02
N ASP A 240 -2.51 -5.30 2.55
CA ASP A 240 -2.80 -5.24 3.97
C ASP A 240 -3.18 -6.55 4.65
N TYR A 241 -3.60 -7.58 3.91
CA TYR A 241 -4.28 -8.71 4.54
C TYR A 241 -3.45 -9.98 4.67
N SER A 242 -2.24 -10.05 4.11
CA SER A 242 -1.51 -11.32 3.94
C SER A 242 -0.01 -11.26 4.24
N GLN A 243 0.49 -10.22 4.93
CA GLN A 243 1.93 -10.03 5.20
C GLN A 243 2.67 -11.25 5.77
N ASP A 244 1.98 -12.11 6.54
CA ASP A 244 2.55 -13.36 7.08
C ASP A 244 3.14 -14.26 5.96
N PHE A 245 2.60 -14.16 4.74
CA PHE A 245 2.92 -15.01 3.61
C PHE A 245 3.46 -14.26 2.38
N VAL A 246 3.45 -12.92 2.40
CA VAL A 246 4.04 -12.10 1.33
C VAL A 246 5.56 -12.12 1.43
N CYS A 247 6.19 -12.82 0.50
CA CYS A 247 7.63 -13.00 0.47
C CYS A 247 8.29 -12.02 -0.51
N LEU A 248 9.57 -11.71 -0.25
CA LEU A 248 10.45 -11.16 -1.27
C LEU A 248 10.50 -12.14 -2.47
N PRO A 249 10.31 -11.67 -3.71
CA PRO A 249 10.44 -12.53 -4.87
C PRO A 249 11.88 -13.02 -5.03
N PRO A 250 12.12 -14.20 -5.61
CA PRO A 250 13.45 -14.59 -6.03
C PRO A 250 13.94 -13.73 -7.22
N LEU A 251 15.25 -13.80 -7.49
CA LEU A 251 15.88 -13.11 -8.62
C LEU A 251 16.07 -14.01 -9.84
N ASP A 252 16.01 -15.32 -9.65
CA ASP A 252 16.48 -16.36 -10.55
C ASP A 252 15.37 -17.34 -10.98
N GLN A 253 14.11 -17.02 -10.69
CA GLN A 253 12.95 -17.86 -11.00
C GLN A 253 11.72 -16.99 -11.23
N ASP A 254 10.96 -17.25 -12.29
CA ASP A 254 9.81 -16.43 -12.71
C ASP A 254 8.58 -17.24 -13.18
N ASN A 255 8.67 -18.57 -13.21
CA ASN A 255 7.60 -19.47 -13.69
C ASN A 255 6.28 -19.39 -12.88
N PHE A 256 6.29 -18.72 -11.72
CA PHE A 256 5.12 -18.48 -10.88
C PHE A 256 4.37 -17.18 -11.24
N LEU A 257 4.95 -16.28 -12.04
CA LEU A 257 4.35 -14.98 -12.35
C LEU A 257 2.94 -15.11 -12.96
N GLY A 258 1.96 -14.50 -12.31
CA GLY A 258 0.56 -14.54 -12.74
C GLY A 258 -0.12 -15.90 -12.55
N ARG A 259 0.44 -16.79 -11.73
CA ARG A 259 -0.04 -18.17 -11.55
C ARG A 259 -0.48 -18.46 -10.12
N ILE A 260 -1.36 -19.44 -10.02
CA ILE A 260 -1.69 -20.18 -8.80
C ILE A 260 -1.20 -21.60 -9.00
N GLY A 261 -0.55 -22.17 -7.99
CA GLY A 261 -0.07 -23.54 -8.04
C GLY A 261 0.43 -24.04 -6.71
N LEU A 262 1.04 -25.22 -6.73
CA LEU A 262 1.45 -25.94 -5.52
C LEU A 262 2.93 -26.32 -5.60
N SER A 263 3.56 -26.50 -4.44
CA SER A 263 4.82 -27.27 -4.36
C SER A 263 4.59 -28.75 -4.74
N SER A 264 5.64 -29.48 -5.13
CA SER A 264 5.58 -30.86 -5.66
C SER A 264 4.88 -31.92 -4.78
N GLU A 265 4.70 -31.67 -3.48
CA GLU A 265 3.98 -32.56 -2.55
C GLU A 265 2.77 -31.88 -1.90
N HIS A 266 2.27 -30.79 -2.49
CA HIS A 266 1.17 -29.98 -1.97
C HIS A 266 1.39 -29.46 -0.53
N GLU A 267 2.64 -29.22 -0.14
CA GLU A 267 3.01 -28.66 1.16
C GLU A 267 2.70 -27.15 1.26
N ALA A 268 2.76 -26.43 0.15
CA ALA A 268 2.44 -25.01 0.08
C ALA A 268 1.59 -24.66 -1.13
N LEU A 269 0.65 -23.74 -0.92
CA LEU A 269 -0.06 -22.99 -1.95
C LEU A 269 0.76 -21.74 -2.31
N ILE A 270 1.07 -21.59 -3.60
CA ILE A 270 1.83 -20.48 -4.13
C ILE A 270 0.93 -19.67 -5.06
N VAL A 271 0.76 -18.39 -4.76
CA VAL A 271 -0.07 -17.46 -5.53
C VAL A 271 0.76 -16.24 -5.85
N CYS A 272 0.93 -15.93 -7.13
CA CYS A 272 1.60 -14.72 -7.54
C CYS A 272 0.76 -13.90 -8.51
N ALA A 273 0.27 -12.78 -8.00
CA ALA A 273 -0.39 -11.75 -8.78
C ALA A 273 0.54 -10.54 -8.91
N ARG A 274 0.36 -9.53 -8.06
CA ARG A 274 1.27 -8.39 -7.87
C ARG A 274 2.24 -8.58 -6.71
N GLN A 275 2.08 -9.67 -5.97
CA GLN A 275 2.89 -10.07 -4.81
C GLN A 275 2.98 -11.60 -4.81
N LEU A 276 4.13 -12.11 -4.35
CA LEU A 276 4.36 -13.53 -4.19
C LEU A 276 3.90 -13.96 -2.79
N HIS A 277 2.86 -14.77 -2.76
CA HIS A 277 2.36 -15.42 -1.55
C HIS A 277 2.82 -16.87 -1.55
N ILE A 278 3.45 -17.30 -0.45
CA ILE A 278 3.77 -18.71 -0.20
C ILE A 278 3.12 -19.10 1.13
N ILE A 279 2.09 -19.94 1.03
CA ILE A 279 1.19 -20.24 2.15
C ILE A 279 1.27 -21.72 2.46
N PRO A 280 1.81 -22.12 3.61
CA PRO A 280 1.85 -23.52 4.02
C PRO A 280 0.45 -24.09 4.15
N VAL A 281 0.22 -25.31 3.65
CA VAL A 281 -1.12 -25.93 3.60
C VAL A 281 -1.66 -26.25 4.99
N GLU A 282 -0.81 -26.47 5.97
CA GLU A 282 -1.19 -26.61 7.38
C GLU A 282 -1.76 -25.32 7.98
N ARG A 283 -1.48 -24.15 7.39
CA ARG A 283 -2.06 -22.86 7.80
C ARG A 283 -3.39 -22.58 7.15
N ILE A 284 -3.73 -23.29 6.07
CA ILE A 284 -4.99 -23.11 5.35
C ILE A 284 -6.12 -23.76 6.14
N VAL A 285 -7.14 -22.98 6.49
CA VAL A 285 -8.35 -23.44 7.18
C VAL A 285 -9.40 -23.88 6.15
N ALA A 286 -9.67 -23.03 5.17
CA ALA A 286 -10.70 -23.25 4.16
C ALA A 286 -10.43 -22.43 2.90
N LEU A 287 -11.13 -22.78 1.83
CA LEU A 287 -11.30 -21.93 0.65
C LEU A 287 -12.69 -21.32 0.69
N ARG A 288 -12.84 -20.09 0.20
CA ARG A 288 -14.13 -19.41 0.09
C ARG A 288 -14.34 -18.94 -1.34
N LEU A 289 -15.38 -19.44 -1.99
CA LEU A 289 -15.81 -18.99 -3.30
C LEU A 289 -17.06 -18.12 -3.13
N GLN A 290 -16.89 -16.82 -3.27
CA GLN A 290 -17.98 -15.86 -3.23
C GLN A 290 -18.46 -15.58 -4.66
N LYS A 291 -19.76 -15.79 -4.89
CA LYS A 291 -20.41 -15.49 -6.18
C LYS A 291 -21.31 -14.27 -6.04
N LEU A 292 -21.24 -13.38 -7.03
CA LEU A 292 -22.04 -12.15 -7.11
C LEU A 292 -22.90 -12.16 -8.36
N ARG A 293 -24.22 -12.05 -8.18
CA ARG A 293 -25.19 -11.84 -9.24
C ARG A 293 -25.12 -10.40 -9.75
N PRO A 294 -25.29 -10.17 -11.05
CA PRO A 294 -25.35 -8.83 -11.60
C PRO A 294 -26.53 -8.03 -11.00
N ALA A 295 -26.28 -6.75 -10.68
CA ALA A 295 -27.32 -5.79 -10.34
C ALA A 295 -26.95 -4.39 -10.86
N LYS A 296 -26.23 -3.56 -10.08
CA LYS A 296 -25.62 -2.32 -10.59
C LYS A 296 -24.25 -2.57 -11.21
N GLY A 297 -23.51 -3.52 -10.66
CA GLY A 297 -22.29 -4.04 -11.25
C GLY A 297 -22.52 -5.30 -12.08
N GLY A 298 -21.46 -5.75 -12.76
CA GLY A 298 -21.49 -6.90 -13.65
C GLY A 298 -21.60 -8.25 -12.95
N GLY A 299 -21.47 -8.30 -11.61
CA GLY A 299 -21.36 -9.56 -10.88
C GLY A 299 -20.01 -10.25 -11.14
N GLY A 300 -19.95 -11.54 -10.80
CA GLY A 300 -18.76 -12.36 -11.00
C GLY A 300 -18.48 -13.31 -9.84
N ALA A 301 -17.21 -13.67 -9.66
CA ALA A 301 -16.76 -14.55 -8.60
C ALA A 301 -15.42 -14.09 -8.01
N SER A 302 -15.24 -14.32 -6.71
CA SER A 302 -13.94 -14.19 -6.05
C SER A 302 -13.63 -15.46 -5.26
N LEU A 303 -12.41 -15.95 -5.42
CA LEU A 303 -11.86 -17.06 -4.64
C LEU A 303 -10.88 -16.49 -3.63
N SER A 304 -11.13 -16.77 -2.37
CA SER A 304 -10.29 -16.39 -1.25
C SER A 304 -9.81 -17.62 -0.47
N LEU A 305 -8.69 -17.44 0.20
CA LEU A 305 -8.16 -18.37 1.19
C LEU A 305 -8.52 -17.88 2.60
N ILE A 306 -9.00 -18.78 3.45
CA ILE A 306 -9.07 -18.56 4.90
C ILE A 306 -7.88 -19.28 5.52
N PHE A 307 -7.06 -18.56 6.30
CA PHE A 307 -5.84 -19.08 6.88
C PHE A 307 -5.66 -18.64 8.34
N GLN A 308 -4.87 -19.41 9.10
CA GLN A 308 -4.42 -19.03 10.44
C GLN A 308 -3.14 -18.21 10.35
N THR A 309 -3.20 -17.00 10.89
CA THR A 309 -2.04 -16.12 11.09
C THR A 309 -1.06 -16.74 12.10
N SER A 310 0.15 -16.19 12.17
CA SER A 310 1.12 -16.57 13.20
C SER A 310 0.65 -16.32 14.64
N ALA A 311 -0.30 -15.40 14.82
CA ALA A 311 -0.94 -15.12 16.11
C ALA A 311 -2.14 -16.05 16.42
N GLY A 312 -2.45 -17.01 15.54
CA GLY A 312 -3.56 -17.94 15.70
C GLY A 312 -4.94 -17.39 15.33
N ALA A 313 -5.02 -16.13 14.87
CA ALA A 313 -6.27 -15.55 14.37
C ALA A 313 -6.52 -15.97 12.91
N GLU A 314 -7.79 -16.20 12.54
CA GLU A 314 -8.18 -16.44 11.15
C GLU A 314 -8.21 -15.15 10.34
N ARG A 315 -7.77 -15.24 9.09
CA ARG A 315 -7.81 -14.17 8.11
C ARG A 315 -8.21 -14.69 6.74
N GLU A 316 -8.74 -13.79 5.93
CA GLU A 316 -9.14 -14.05 4.57
C GLU A 316 -8.27 -13.22 3.61
N SER A 317 -7.77 -13.83 2.54
CA SER A 317 -7.05 -13.15 1.46
C SER A 317 -7.51 -13.66 0.10
N GLY A 318 -7.81 -12.73 -0.81
CA GLY A 318 -8.22 -13.06 -2.18
C GLY A 318 -7.06 -13.62 -2.98
N ILE A 319 -7.29 -14.74 -3.69
CA ILE A 319 -6.29 -15.40 -4.52
C ILE A 319 -6.61 -15.32 -6.02
N SER A 320 -7.88 -15.20 -6.40
CA SER A 320 -8.31 -15.00 -7.80
C SER A 320 -9.70 -14.35 -7.87
N GLY A 321 -10.01 -13.65 -8.95
CA GLY A 321 -11.32 -13.04 -9.19
C GLY A 321 -11.74 -13.07 -10.66
N CYS A 322 -13.03 -12.99 -10.94
CA CYS A 322 -13.56 -12.86 -12.30
C CYS A 322 -14.73 -11.88 -12.29
N PHE A 323 -14.78 -10.99 -13.27
CA PHE A 323 -15.88 -10.04 -13.45
C PHE A 323 -16.82 -10.55 -14.53
N GLY A 324 -18.13 -10.52 -14.26
CA GLY A 324 -19.17 -10.86 -15.24
C GLY A 324 -19.48 -12.36 -15.39
N ASP A 325 -18.66 -13.25 -14.82
CA ASP A 325 -18.90 -14.70 -14.81
C ASP A 325 -18.81 -15.25 -13.38
N MET A 326 -19.92 -15.80 -12.90
CA MET A 326 -20.08 -16.33 -11.55
C MET A 326 -19.50 -17.73 -11.37
N ASP A 327 -19.27 -18.46 -12.46
CA ASP A 327 -18.88 -19.86 -12.43
C ASP A 327 -17.42 -20.06 -12.91
N ALA A 328 -16.79 -19.00 -13.41
CA ALA A 328 -15.41 -18.98 -13.93
C ALA A 328 -14.33 -19.54 -12.98
N LEU A 329 -14.60 -19.63 -11.67
CA LEU A 329 -13.66 -20.08 -10.65
C LEU A 329 -14.07 -21.42 -10.00
N ASP A 330 -15.17 -22.04 -10.43
CA ASP A 330 -15.71 -23.27 -9.81
C ASP A 330 -14.73 -24.45 -9.91
N ASP A 331 -14.15 -24.64 -11.11
CA ASP A 331 -13.20 -25.72 -11.37
C ASP A 331 -11.93 -25.54 -10.53
N LEU A 332 -11.39 -24.32 -10.49
CA LEU A 332 -10.21 -23.99 -9.70
C LEU A 332 -10.48 -24.20 -8.19
N ALA A 333 -11.60 -23.69 -7.69
CA ALA A 333 -11.98 -23.82 -6.29
C ALA A 333 -12.16 -25.29 -5.88
N SER A 334 -12.85 -26.07 -6.73
CA SER A 334 -13.08 -27.50 -6.52
C SER A 334 -11.79 -28.31 -6.58
N HIS A 335 -10.91 -27.98 -7.54
CA HIS A 335 -9.60 -28.61 -7.66
C HIS A 335 -8.77 -28.33 -6.40
N LEU A 336 -8.60 -27.07 -6.02
CA LEU A 336 -7.81 -26.69 -4.84
C LEU A 336 -8.36 -27.32 -3.56
N SER A 337 -9.68 -27.35 -3.37
CA SER A 337 -10.30 -27.97 -2.19
C SER A 337 -9.96 -29.45 -2.07
N LYS A 338 -10.06 -30.20 -3.17
CA LYS A 338 -9.72 -31.63 -3.22
C LYS A 338 -8.23 -31.86 -3.00
N THR A 339 -7.39 -31.12 -3.73
CA THR A 339 -5.93 -31.30 -3.71
C THR A 339 -5.31 -30.92 -2.37
N LEU A 340 -5.79 -29.84 -1.74
CA LEU A 340 -5.33 -29.38 -0.43
C LEU A 340 -5.98 -30.15 0.73
N ASN A 341 -7.02 -30.95 0.45
CA ASN A 341 -7.87 -31.56 1.46
C ASN A 341 -8.38 -30.53 2.49
N ARG A 342 -8.98 -29.44 1.96
CA ARG A 342 -9.54 -28.33 2.75
C ARG A 342 -10.98 -28.03 2.34
N PRO A 343 -11.85 -27.67 3.28
CA PRO A 343 -13.25 -27.38 2.97
C PRO A 343 -13.38 -26.19 2.02
N LEU A 344 -14.30 -26.30 1.07
CA LEU A 344 -14.73 -25.21 0.20
C LEU A 344 -16.06 -24.64 0.71
N GLN A 345 -16.05 -23.37 1.08
CA GLN A 345 -17.24 -22.64 1.48
C GLN A 345 -17.79 -21.88 0.28
N VAL A 346 -19.07 -22.13 -0.05
CA VAL A 346 -19.79 -21.43 -1.12
C VAL A 346 -21.05 -20.82 -0.52
N PRO A 347 -21.00 -19.57 -0.03
CA PRO A 347 -22.19 -18.88 0.47
C PRO A 347 -23.23 -18.65 -0.63
N GLU A 348 -24.49 -18.43 -0.24
CA GLU A 348 -25.54 -18.01 -1.17
C GLU A 348 -25.12 -16.77 -1.97
N PRO A 349 -25.30 -16.77 -3.31
CA PRO A 349 -24.90 -15.64 -4.14
C PRO A 349 -25.61 -14.33 -3.75
N GLN A 350 -24.82 -13.26 -3.60
CA GLN A 350 -25.34 -11.91 -3.31
C GLN A 350 -25.44 -11.07 -4.58
N TYR A 351 -26.17 -9.95 -4.55
CA TYR A 351 -26.23 -9.02 -5.69
C TYR A 351 -25.10 -7.98 -5.61
N ASP A 352 -24.53 -7.65 -6.77
CA ASP A 352 -23.53 -6.60 -6.96
C ASP A 352 -24.21 -5.20 -7.00
N CYS A 353 -24.56 -4.70 -5.81
CA CYS A 353 -25.46 -3.56 -5.58
C CYS A 353 -24.83 -2.16 -5.63
#